data_AF-R1CBC9-F1
#
_entry.id   AF-R1CBC9-F1
#
_cell.length_a   1.000
_cell.length_b   1.000
_cell.length_c   1.000
_cell.angle_alpha   90.00
_cell.angle_beta   90.00
_cell.angle_gamma   90.00
#
_symmetry.space_group_name_H-M   'P 1'
#
loop_
_entity.id
_entity.type
_entity.pdbx_description
1 polymer ?
#
loop_
_entity_poly.entity_id
_entity_poly.type
_entity_poly.pdbx_seq_one_letter_code
_entity_poly.pdbx_strand_id
1 'polypeptide(L)'
;MMRYRLAIRPPLSGAAGSAAAEPTYVHDAYSMTQGPNYALAQHMRQWRAMLAYTEGYAVSAPMAPAARTASMLHVHTVATALDGFGYFRPLEAFEPDCLRACLAALLAVELSTPMPALPSPFHLFTRHGFHGGFWRFPYSSDSIGSSAYVLGMVRPWRKEA
;
A
#
# COMPACT_ATOMS: atom_id res chain seq x y z
N MET A 1 1.78 -13.62 -23.97
CA MET A 1 3.02 -13.48 -23.18
C MET A 1 2.72 -12.54 -22.01
N MET A 2 2.87 -13.02 -20.78
CA MET A 2 2.57 -12.24 -19.58
C MET A 2 3.60 -11.10 -19.44
N ARG A 3 3.14 -9.84 -19.39
CA ARG A 3 4.01 -8.67 -19.28
C ARG A 3 3.94 -8.12 -17.86
N TYR A 4 5.04 -8.25 -17.11
CA TYR A 4 5.19 -7.60 -15.82
C TYR A 4 5.41 -6.09 -16.00
N ARG A 5 4.67 -5.28 -15.23
CA ARG A 5 4.73 -3.82 -15.29
C ARG A 5 5.43 -3.33 -14.05
N LEU A 6 6.38 -2.40 -14.19
CA LEU A 6 7.06 -1.81 -13.03
C LEU A 6 6.06 -1.01 -12.17
N ALA A 7 6.11 -1.22 -10.85
CA ALA A 7 5.31 -0.46 -9.87
C ALA A 7 5.96 0.89 -9.53
N ILE A 8 7.29 0.98 -9.60
CA ILE A 8 8.05 2.17 -9.24
C ILE A 8 8.45 2.89 -10.53
N ARG A 9 8.11 4.18 -10.62
CA ARG A 9 8.51 5.05 -11.74
C ARG A 9 9.91 5.62 -11.49
N PRO A 10 10.60 6.12 -12.54
CA PRO A 10 11.82 6.89 -12.36
C PRO A 10 11.61 8.02 -11.33
N PRO A 11 12.67 8.40 -10.60
CA PRO A 11 12.55 9.42 -9.57
C PRO A 11 12.05 10.73 -10.17
N LEU A 12 11.26 11.48 -9.39
CA LEU A 12 10.75 12.78 -9.81
C LEU A 12 11.92 13.74 -10.04
N SER A 13 12.01 14.27 -11.26
CA SER A 13 12.99 15.32 -11.58
C SER A 13 12.52 16.65 -10.97
N GLY A 14 13.44 17.42 -10.37
CA GLY A 14 13.17 18.79 -9.95
C GLY A 14 12.41 18.96 -8.63
N ALA A 15 12.30 17.92 -7.80
CA ALA A 15 12.02 18.14 -6.38
C ALA A 15 13.25 18.83 -5.79
N ALA A 16 13.23 20.17 -5.78
CA ALA A 16 14.28 21.04 -5.27
C ALA A 16 14.47 20.86 -3.75
N GLY A 17 15.08 19.76 -3.36
CA GLY A 17 16.07 19.72 -2.27
C GLY A 17 17.45 19.63 -2.93
N SER A 18 18.48 20.11 -2.26
CA SER A 18 19.87 20.21 -2.77
C SER A 18 20.37 18.94 -3.48
N ALA A 19 21.52 19.01 -4.17
CA ALA A 19 22.20 17.84 -4.76
C ALA A 19 22.52 16.69 -3.76
N ALA A 20 22.19 16.85 -2.48
CA ALA A 20 22.24 15.85 -1.42
C ALA A 20 20.85 15.28 -1.00
N ALA A 21 19.75 15.71 -1.63
CA ALA A 21 18.41 15.21 -1.33
C ALA A 21 18.21 13.81 -1.93
N GLU A 22 17.75 12.87 -1.09
CA GLU A 22 17.45 11.52 -1.55
C GLU A 22 16.40 11.55 -2.68
N PRO A 23 16.57 10.74 -3.73
CA PRO A 23 15.63 10.70 -4.84
C PRO A 23 14.22 10.31 -4.36
N THR A 24 13.23 11.11 -4.72
CA THR A 24 11.82 10.83 -4.40
C THR A 24 11.20 9.98 -5.50
N TYR A 25 10.63 8.85 -5.12
CA TYR A 25 9.97 7.91 -6.03
C TYR A 25 8.45 7.96 -5.90
N VAL A 26 7.76 7.64 -6.99
CA VAL A 26 6.31 7.45 -7.02
C VAL A 26 6.00 5.98 -7.26
N HIS A 27 5.19 5.41 -6.38
CA HIS A 27 4.68 4.04 -6.49
C HIS A 27 3.27 4.05 -7.10
N ASP A 28 3.10 3.36 -8.22
CA ASP A 28 1.81 3.14 -8.87
C ASP A 28 1.07 1.99 -8.20
N ALA A 29 0.09 2.32 -7.36
CA ALA A 29 -0.72 1.37 -6.60
C ALA A 29 -2.13 1.16 -7.19
N TYR A 30 -2.40 1.66 -8.39
CA TYR A 30 -3.71 1.48 -9.01
C TYR A 30 -3.94 0.02 -9.39
N SER A 31 -5.16 -0.45 -9.16
CA SER A 31 -5.61 -1.76 -9.62
C SER A 31 -6.83 -1.65 -10.52
N MET A 32 -6.71 -2.20 -11.72
CA MET A 32 -7.81 -2.32 -12.67
C MET A 32 -8.96 -3.15 -12.10
N THR A 33 -8.65 -4.14 -11.25
CA THR A 33 -9.65 -5.00 -10.58
C THR A 33 -10.56 -4.20 -9.65
N GLN A 34 -10.04 -3.14 -9.02
CA GLN A 34 -10.82 -2.27 -8.12
C GLN A 34 -11.63 -1.22 -8.89
N GLY A 35 -11.21 -0.88 -10.10
CA GLY A 35 -11.92 0.04 -10.98
C GLY A 35 -11.82 1.53 -10.58
N PRO A 36 -12.32 2.42 -11.45
CA PRO A 36 -12.15 3.87 -11.30
C PRO A 36 -12.90 4.45 -10.09
N ASN A 37 -14.05 3.88 -9.71
CA ASN A 37 -14.83 4.36 -8.57
C ASN A 37 -14.08 4.16 -7.24
N TYR A 38 -13.45 3.00 -7.06
CA TYR A 38 -12.64 2.73 -5.87
C TYR A 38 -11.38 3.61 -5.86
N ALA A 39 -10.74 3.77 -7.02
CA ALA A 39 -9.62 4.69 -7.19
C ALA A 39 -9.99 6.12 -6.75
N LEU A 40 -11.11 6.66 -7.22
CA LEU A 40 -11.59 7.99 -6.83
C LEU A 40 -11.88 8.05 -5.33
N ALA A 41 -12.58 7.06 -4.77
CA ALA A 41 -12.88 7.03 -3.34
C ALA A 41 -11.61 7.08 -2.48
N GLN A 42 -10.56 6.34 -2.85
CA GLN A 42 -9.29 6.37 -2.14
C GLN A 42 -8.56 7.71 -2.29
N HIS A 43 -8.64 8.35 -3.45
CA HIS A 43 -8.08 9.70 -3.64
C HIS A 43 -8.82 10.75 -2.83
N MET A 44 -10.14 10.72 -2.80
CA MET A 44 -10.93 11.63 -1.97
C MET A 44 -10.56 11.51 -0.49
N ARG A 45 -10.36 10.29 0.00
CA ARG A 45 -9.88 10.04 1.37
C ARG A 45 -8.50 10.67 1.61
N GLN A 46 -7.56 10.49 0.67
CA GLN A 46 -6.22 11.08 0.76
C GLN A 46 -6.26 12.61 0.72
N TRP A 47 -7.00 13.21 -0.21
CA TRP A 47 -7.14 14.67 -0.30
C TRP A 47 -7.73 15.25 0.98
N ARG A 48 -8.74 14.61 1.56
CA ARG A 48 -9.31 15.07 2.84
C ARG A 48 -8.29 15.03 3.98
N ALA A 49 -7.47 13.98 4.05
CA ALA A 49 -6.40 13.87 5.03
C ALA A 49 -5.32 14.96 4.84
N MET A 50 -4.93 15.22 3.58
CA MET A 50 -3.96 16.28 3.25
C MET A 50 -4.50 17.66 3.61
N LEU A 51 -5.77 17.96 3.29
CA LEU A 51 -6.40 19.24 3.62
C LEU A 51 -6.45 19.46 5.14
N ALA A 52 -6.91 18.46 5.90
CA ALA A 52 -6.95 18.54 7.35
C ALA A 52 -5.54 18.77 7.96
N TYR A 53 -4.51 18.11 7.43
CA TYR A 53 -3.13 18.35 7.85
C TYR A 53 -2.69 19.78 7.54
N THR A 54 -2.98 20.31 6.35
CA THR A 54 -2.62 21.69 5.99
C THR A 54 -3.37 22.76 6.79
N GLU A 55 -4.54 22.41 7.35
CA GLU A 55 -5.31 23.23 8.28
C GLU A 55 -4.80 23.14 9.73
N GLY A 56 -3.77 22.33 10.00
CA GLY A 56 -3.13 22.21 11.31
C GLY A 56 -3.69 21.09 12.21
N TYR A 57 -4.56 20.23 11.69
CA TYR A 57 -5.05 19.07 12.46
C TYR A 57 -4.01 17.96 12.55
N ALA A 58 -4.03 17.22 13.67
CA ALA A 58 -3.32 15.95 13.78
C ALA A 58 -4.03 14.90 12.90
N VAL A 59 -3.29 14.28 11.97
CA VAL A 59 -3.83 13.32 11.00
C VAL A 59 -3.00 12.03 11.04
N SER A 60 -3.70 10.91 11.23
CA SER A 60 -3.14 9.56 11.06
C SER A 60 -3.75 8.92 9.83
N ALA A 61 -2.90 8.62 8.85
CA ALA A 61 -3.33 8.03 7.58
C ALA A 61 -2.24 7.12 6.96
N PRO A 62 -1.62 6.20 7.72
CA PRO A 62 -0.58 5.34 7.16
C PRO A 62 -1.14 4.47 6.02
N MET A 63 -0.34 4.27 4.97
CA MET A 63 -0.66 3.26 3.96
C MET A 63 -0.66 1.87 4.62
N ALA A 64 -1.77 1.14 4.46
CA ALA A 64 -1.94 -0.22 4.95
C ALA A 64 -1.58 -1.27 3.87
N PRO A 65 -1.16 -2.49 4.26
CA PRO A 65 -0.85 -3.55 3.32
C PRO A 65 -2.12 -4.24 2.82
N ALA A 66 -1.96 -5.16 1.87
CA ALA A 66 -3.02 -6.10 1.53
C ALA A 66 -3.34 -6.97 2.75
N ALA A 67 -4.64 -7.20 3.00
CA ALA A 67 -5.10 -8.04 4.10
C ALA A 67 -6.29 -8.90 3.70
N ARG A 68 -6.44 -10.02 4.40
CA ARG A 68 -7.46 -11.05 4.16
C ARG A 68 -8.76 -10.70 4.88
N THR A 69 -9.22 -9.46 4.71
CA THR A 69 -10.47 -8.99 5.31
C THR A 69 -11.68 -9.62 4.63
N ALA A 70 -12.83 -9.67 5.31
CA ALA A 70 -14.08 -10.15 4.71
C ALA A 70 -14.41 -9.42 3.38
N SER A 71 -14.13 -8.12 3.30
CA SER A 71 -14.29 -7.29 2.09
C SER A 71 -13.32 -7.64 0.96
N MET A 72 -12.22 -8.36 1.22
CA MET A 72 -11.33 -8.87 0.17
C MET A 72 -11.66 -10.32 -0.19
N LEU A 73 -12.07 -11.12 0.80
CA LEU A 73 -12.31 -12.54 0.61
C LEU A 73 -13.67 -12.86 -0.03
N HIS A 74 -14.62 -11.91 -0.04
CA HIS A 74 -15.92 -12.13 -0.71
C HIS A 74 -15.81 -12.34 -2.23
N VAL A 75 -14.73 -11.87 -2.85
CA VAL A 75 -14.43 -12.12 -4.27
C VAL A 75 -13.45 -13.28 -4.36
N HIS A 76 -13.92 -14.44 -4.86
CA HIS A 76 -13.11 -15.66 -4.92
C HIS A 76 -11.77 -15.47 -5.63
N THR A 77 -11.75 -14.77 -6.77
CA THR A 77 -10.53 -14.53 -7.53
C THR A 77 -9.49 -13.72 -6.75
N VAL A 78 -9.94 -12.73 -5.96
CA VAL A 78 -9.08 -11.94 -5.08
C VAL A 78 -8.57 -12.79 -3.92
N ALA A 79 -9.45 -13.57 -3.28
CA ALA A 79 -9.07 -14.47 -2.19
C ALA A 79 -7.96 -15.45 -2.63
N THR A 80 -8.13 -16.10 -3.77
CA THR A 80 -7.14 -17.02 -4.33
C THR A 80 -5.86 -16.30 -4.74
N ALA A 81 -5.93 -15.09 -5.30
CA ALA A 81 -4.72 -14.32 -5.61
C ALA A 81 -3.95 -13.94 -4.34
N LEU A 82 -4.64 -13.58 -3.25
CA LEU A 82 -4.00 -13.31 -1.94
C LEU A 82 -3.29 -14.56 -1.40
N ASP A 83 -3.85 -15.76 -1.61
CA ASP A 83 -3.17 -17.02 -1.30
C ASP A 83 -1.90 -17.25 -2.14
N GLY A 84 -1.71 -16.53 -3.25
CA GLY A 84 -0.49 -16.60 -4.05
C GLY A 84 0.57 -15.55 -3.70
N PHE A 85 0.22 -14.51 -2.95
CA PHE A 85 1.11 -13.35 -2.74
C PHE A 85 2.41 -13.73 -2.02
N GLY A 86 2.39 -14.68 -1.10
CA GLY A 86 3.57 -15.08 -0.34
C GLY A 86 4.71 -15.68 -1.19
N TYR A 87 4.44 -16.10 -2.43
CA TYR A 87 5.48 -16.53 -3.38
C TYR A 87 6.28 -15.38 -3.99
N PHE A 88 5.74 -14.16 -3.96
CA PHE A 88 6.38 -12.97 -4.52
C PHE A 88 7.07 -12.19 -3.40
N ARG A 89 8.22 -12.67 -2.92
CA ARG A 89 8.94 -11.94 -1.86
C ARG A 89 9.29 -10.51 -2.33
N PRO A 90 9.05 -9.46 -1.52
CA PRO A 90 8.72 -9.50 -0.09
C PRO A 90 7.23 -9.31 0.23
N LEU A 91 6.31 -9.59 -0.70
CA LEU A 91 4.88 -9.38 -0.53
C LEU A 91 4.26 -10.29 0.53
N GLU A 92 3.33 -9.72 1.27
CA GLU A 92 2.53 -10.45 2.26
C GLU A 92 1.09 -9.95 2.29
N ALA A 93 0.14 -10.89 2.30
CA ALA A 93 -1.25 -10.63 2.64
C ALA A 93 -1.47 -10.93 4.13
N PHE A 94 -1.72 -9.88 4.92
CA PHE A 94 -1.82 -10.00 6.38
C PHE A 94 -3.20 -10.49 6.83
N GLU A 95 -3.23 -11.19 7.96
CA GLU A 95 -4.48 -11.52 8.64
C GLU A 95 -5.10 -10.26 9.29
N PRO A 96 -6.44 -10.13 9.34
CA PRO A 96 -7.11 -8.94 9.86
C PRO A 96 -6.72 -8.57 11.29
N ASP A 97 -6.48 -9.56 12.16
CA ASP A 97 -6.08 -9.31 13.55
C ASP A 97 -4.69 -8.68 13.66
N CYS A 98 -3.73 -9.15 12.86
CA CYS A 98 -2.41 -8.55 12.77
C CYS A 98 -2.51 -7.12 12.24
N LEU A 99 -3.26 -6.93 11.15
CA LEU A 99 -3.47 -5.60 10.58
C LEU A 99 -4.10 -4.63 11.59
N ARG A 100 -5.15 -5.06 12.30
CA ARG A 100 -5.83 -4.27 13.32
C ARG A 100 -4.88 -3.86 14.43
N ALA A 101 -4.10 -4.80 14.96
CA ALA A 101 -3.15 -4.52 16.04
C ALA A 101 -2.07 -3.51 15.59
N CYS A 102 -1.47 -3.71 14.41
CA CYS A 102 -0.45 -2.82 13.87
C CYS A 102 -0.99 -1.41 13.58
N LEU A 103 -2.14 -1.30 12.91
CA LEU A 103 -2.72 0.02 12.60
C LEU A 103 -3.23 0.75 13.85
N ALA A 104 -3.75 0.04 14.85
CA ALA A 104 -4.13 0.64 16.12
C ALA A 104 -2.92 1.18 16.89
N ALA A 105 -1.82 0.43 16.92
CA ALA A 105 -0.57 0.89 17.52
C ALA A 105 -0.01 2.13 16.79
N LEU A 106 -0.01 2.12 15.46
CA LEU A 106 0.39 3.29 14.66
C LEU A 106 -0.50 4.50 14.93
N LEU A 107 -1.81 4.32 14.99
CA LEU A 107 -2.76 5.39 15.32
C LEU A 107 -2.44 6.00 16.70
N ALA A 108 -2.23 5.16 17.72
CA ALA A 108 -1.91 5.63 19.06
C ALA A 108 -0.59 6.42 19.09
N VAL A 109 0.45 5.90 18.43
CA VAL A 109 1.74 6.60 18.30
C VAL A 109 1.56 7.95 17.61
N GLU A 110 0.94 7.96 16.43
CA GLU A 110 0.80 9.16 15.62
C GLU A 110 -0.05 10.26 16.26
N LEU A 111 -1.05 9.90 17.08
CA LEU A 111 -1.89 10.87 17.81
C LEU A 111 -1.29 11.29 19.15
N SER A 112 -0.37 10.50 19.72
CA SER A 112 0.33 10.84 20.97
C SER A 112 1.52 11.78 20.78
N THR A 113 2.03 11.90 19.55
CA THR A 113 3.16 12.76 19.20
C THR A 113 2.68 14.02 18.46
N PRO A 114 3.31 15.19 18.68
CA PRO A 114 3.03 16.37 17.87
C PRO A 114 3.19 16.09 16.38
N MET A 115 2.28 16.60 15.56
CA MET A 115 2.32 16.38 14.11
C MET A 115 3.56 17.08 13.53
N PRO A 116 4.51 16.34 12.91
CA PRO A 116 5.72 16.95 12.35
C PRO A 116 5.42 17.74 11.09
N ALA A 117 6.27 18.72 10.80
CA ALA A 117 6.32 19.35 9.50
C ALA A 117 6.84 18.35 8.45
N LEU A 118 6.00 18.02 7.48
CA LEU A 118 6.32 17.11 6.39
C LEU A 118 6.83 17.87 5.14
N PRO A 119 7.81 17.32 4.40
CA PRO A 119 8.29 17.93 3.15
C PRO A 119 7.20 18.12 2.09
N SER A 120 6.17 17.27 2.13
CA SER A 120 4.97 17.37 1.32
C SER A 120 3.82 16.66 2.05
N PRO A 121 2.56 17.11 1.92
CA PRO A 121 1.41 16.44 2.54
C PRO A 121 1.26 14.96 2.11
N PHE A 122 1.80 14.56 0.96
CA PHE A 122 1.84 13.15 0.54
C PHE A 122 2.62 12.24 1.49
N HIS A 123 3.55 12.81 2.28
CA HIS A 123 4.31 12.04 3.27
C HIS A 123 3.45 11.57 4.46
N LEU A 124 2.21 12.05 4.60
CA LEU A 124 1.24 11.50 5.57
C LEU A 124 1.04 9.99 5.37
N PHE A 125 1.03 9.55 4.11
CA PHE A 125 0.77 8.16 3.75
C PHE A 125 2.03 7.30 3.84
N THR A 126 3.22 7.91 3.80
CA THR A 126 4.49 7.18 3.69
C THR A 126 5.31 7.13 4.98
N ARG A 127 5.24 8.14 5.86
CA ARG A 127 6.10 8.27 7.05
C ARG A 127 6.11 7.04 7.98
N HIS A 128 4.95 6.39 8.13
CA HIS A 128 4.78 5.17 8.92
C HIS A 128 4.01 4.11 8.14
N GLY A 129 4.20 4.06 6.82
CA GLY A 129 3.44 3.15 5.98
C GLY A 129 3.77 1.69 6.27
N PHE A 130 2.74 0.91 6.57
CA PHE A 130 2.81 -0.53 6.65
C PHE A 130 2.58 -1.12 5.25
N HIS A 131 3.59 -1.06 4.40
CA HIS A 131 3.41 -1.29 2.95
C HIS A 131 3.38 -2.77 2.52
N GLY A 132 3.56 -3.73 3.44
CA GLY A 132 3.44 -5.17 3.17
C GLY A 132 4.36 -5.70 2.05
N GLY A 133 5.49 -5.04 1.84
CA GLY A 133 6.45 -5.38 0.79
C GLY A 133 6.26 -4.68 -0.55
N PHE A 134 5.09 -4.08 -0.85
CA PHE A 134 4.79 -3.53 -2.18
C PHE A 134 5.78 -2.46 -2.65
N TRP A 135 6.20 -1.55 -1.76
CA TRP A 135 7.19 -0.52 -2.13
C TRP A 135 8.59 -1.04 -2.43
N ARG A 136 8.89 -2.29 -2.05
CA ARG A 136 10.17 -2.96 -2.34
C ARG A 136 10.04 -3.96 -3.46
N PHE A 137 8.83 -4.21 -3.95
CA PHE A 137 8.55 -5.18 -4.98
C PHE A 137 8.52 -4.46 -6.34
N PRO A 138 9.26 -4.93 -7.35
CA PRO A 138 9.46 -4.15 -8.57
C PRO A 138 8.22 -4.09 -9.46
N TYR A 139 7.27 -5.02 -9.34
CA TYR A 139 6.15 -5.16 -10.27
C TYR A 139 4.81 -4.75 -9.66
N SER A 140 3.89 -4.24 -10.47
CA SER A 140 2.56 -3.85 -10.01
C SER A 140 1.72 -5.07 -9.65
N SER A 141 0.82 -4.90 -8.67
CA SER A 141 -0.13 -5.92 -8.22
C SER A 141 -0.95 -6.51 -9.38
N ASP A 142 -1.43 -5.64 -10.28
CA ASP A 142 -2.16 -6.06 -11.48
C ASP A 142 -1.34 -6.97 -12.40
N SER A 143 -0.04 -6.70 -12.53
CA SER A 143 0.82 -7.46 -13.45
C SER A 143 1.21 -8.83 -12.90
N ILE A 144 1.23 -8.99 -11.58
CA ILE A 144 1.46 -10.30 -10.93
C ILE A 144 0.17 -11.07 -10.65
N GLY A 145 -0.99 -10.42 -10.74
CA GLY A 145 -2.28 -10.96 -10.30
C GLY A 145 -2.61 -12.35 -10.87
N SER A 146 -2.41 -12.56 -12.17
CA SER A 146 -2.68 -13.88 -12.79
C SER A 146 -1.73 -14.97 -12.28
N SER A 147 -0.46 -14.65 -12.05
CA SER A 147 0.53 -15.60 -11.53
C SER A 147 0.24 -15.92 -10.08
N ALA A 148 -0.10 -14.91 -9.29
CA ALA A 148 -0.54 -15.07 -7.91
C ALA A 148 -1.80 -15.93 -7.83
N TYR A 149 -2.79 -15.70 -8.70
CA TYR A 149 -3.99 -16.52 -8.77
C TYR A 149 -3.67 -17.99 -9.06
N VAL A 150 -2.86 -18.28 -10.09
CA VAL A 150 -2.48 -19.67 -10.44
C VAL A 150 -1.71 -20.34 -9.29
N LEU A 151 -0.77 -19.64 -8.67
CA LEU A 151 -0.03 -20.18 -7.52
C LEU A 151 -0.94 -20.43 -6.32
N GLY A 152 -1.88 -19.52 -6.06
CA GLY A 152 -2.89 -19.69 -5.02
C GLY A 152 -3.83 -20.88 -5.27
N MET A 153 -4.19 -21.15 -6.54
CA MET A 153 -4.98 -22.33 -6.90
C MET A 153 -4.22 -23.63 -6.68
N VAL A 154 -2.95 -23.69 -7.09
CA VAL A 154 -2.15 -24.94 -7.09
C VAL A 154 -1.59 -25.24 -5.71
N ARG A 155 -1.12 -24.21 -5.00
CA ARG A 155 -0.48 -24.37 -3.69
C ARG A 155 -0.71 -23.10 -2.84
N PRO A 156 -1.87 -22.97 -2.18
CA PRO A 156 -2.16 -21.83 -1.32
C PRO A 156 -1.02 -21.56 -0.34
N TRP A 157 -0.54 -20.32 -0.29
CA TRP A 157 0.46 -19.90 0.67
C TRP A 157 -0.14 -19.81 2.05
N ARG A 158 0.24 -20.75 2.92
CA ARG A 158 -0.05 -20.69 4.36
C ARG A 158 1.28 -20.46 5.06
N LYS A 159 1.35 -19.41 5.89
CA LYS A 159 2.44 -19.34 6.86
C LYS A 159 2.25 -20.51 7.82
N GLU A 160 3.26 -21.38 7.90
CA GLU A 160 3.34 -22.33 9.02
C GLU A 160 3.32 -21.49 10.30
N ALA A 161 2.42 -21.85 11.23
CA ALA A 161 2.25 -21.16 12.51
C ALA A 161 3.43 -21.45 13.44
#